data_AF-I7K501-F1
#
_entry.id   AF-I7K501-F1
#
_cell.length_a   1.000
_cell.length_b   1.000
_cell.length_c   1.000
_cell.angle_alpha   90.00
_cell.angle_beta   90.00
_cell.angle_gamma   90.00
#
_symmetry.space_group_name_H-M   'P 1'
#
loop_
_entity.id
_entity.type
_entity.pdbx_description
1 polymer ?
#
loop_
_entity_poly.entity_id
_entity_poly.type
_entity_poly.pdbx_seq_one_letter_code
_entity_poly.pdbx_strand_id
1 'polypeptide(L)' 'MIPEYRGQGNGKFFLNEILTKAKEYGIKELFLKVENDNTRAVNLYYNMGFEEIINAATILI' A
#
# COMPACT_ATOMS: atom_id res chain seq x y z
N MET A 1 12.58 -1.56 -3.93
CA MET A 1 12.82 -2.96 -3.52
C MET A 1 13.90 -3.57 -4.39
N ILE A 2 14.88 -4.23 -3.76
CA ILE A 2 15.98 -4.95 -4.41
C ILE A 2 15.38 -6.12 -5.22
N PRO A 3 15.62 -6.24 -6.54
CA PRO A 3 14.99 -7.24 -7.42
C PRO A 3 15.04 -8.68 -6.90
N GLU A 4 16.16 -9.05 -6.28
CA GLU A 4 16.52 -10.37 -5.78
C GLU A 4 15.59 -10.85 -4.65
N TYR A 5 14.91 -9.92 -3.96
CA TYR A 5 13.99 -10.22 -2.85
C TYR A 5 12.51 -10.11 -3.24
N ARG A 6 12.20 -9.97 -4.53
CA ARG A 6 10.82 -9.94 -5.04
C ARG A 6 10.18 -11.34 -4.98
N GLY A 7 8.85 -11.38 -4.85
CA GLY A 7 8.09 -12.63 -4.89
C GLY A 7 8.18 -13.50 -3.62
N GLN A 8 8.97 -13.09 -2.63
CA GLN A 8 9.19 -13.85 -1.39
C GLN A 8 8.21 -13.48 -0.26
N GLY A 9 7.22 -12.63 -0.53
CA GLY A 9 6.25 -12.19 0.49
C GLY A 9 6.76 -11.10 1.43
N ASN A 10 8.01 -10.64 1.32
CA ASN A 10 8.60 -9.61 2.19
C ASN A 10 7.75 -8.33 2.29
N GLY A 11 7.18 -7.86 1.17
CA GLY A 11 6.31 -6.68 1.17
C GLY A 11 5.01 -6.89 1.95
N LYS A 12 4.41 -8.09 1.82
CA LYS A 12 3.20 -8.46 2.56
C LYS A 12 3.49 -8.59 4.05
N PHE A 13 4.60 -9.24 4.41
CA PHE A 13 5.04 -9.38 5.79
C PHE A 13 5.24 -8.00 6.45
N PHE A 14 6.04 -7.13 5.82
CA PHE A 14 6.30 -5.79 6.31
C PHE A 14 5.02 -4.97 6.50
N LEU A 15 4.13 -4.96 5.50
CA LEU A 15 2.91 -4.17 5.59
C LEU A 15 1.91 -4.73 6.63
N ASN A 16 1.90 -6.05 6.86
CA ASN A 16 1.07 -6.66 7.92
C ASN A 16 1.52 -6.21 9.32
N GLU A 17 2.83 -6.09 9.54
CA GLU A 17 3.35 -5.58 10.81
C GLU A 17 2.93 -4.11 11.03
N ILE A 18 2.98 -3.28 9.99
CA ILE A 18 2.48 -1.90 10.05
C ILE A 18 1.00 -1.86 10.42
N LEU A 19 0.16 -2.64 9.73
CA LEU A 19 -1.28 -2.68 9.99
C LEU A 19 -1.60 -3.19 11.41
N THR A 20 -0.84 -4.17 11.89
CA THR A 20 -0.97 -4.68 13.27
C THR A 20 -0.67 -3.59 14.28
N LYS A 21 0.45 -2.88 14.12
CA LYS A 21 0.84 -1.78 15.01
C LYS A 21 -0.15 -0.62 14.96
N ALA A 22 -0.66 -0.29 13.78
CA ALA A 22 -1.66 0.75 13.63
C ALA A 22 -2.93 0.44 14.42
N LYS A 23 -3.40 -0.82 14.38
CA LYS A 23 -4.53 -1.29 15.18
C LYS A 23 -4.25 -1.20 16.68
N GLU A 24 -3.07 -1.64 17.13
CA GLU A 24 -2.65 -1.56 18.53
C GLU A 24 -2.63 -0.13 19.05
N TYR A 25 -2.24 0.83 18.21
CA TYR A 25 -2.21 2.25 18.55
C TYR A 25 -3.55 2.97 18.38
N GLY A 26 -4.62 2.27 17.99
CA GLY A 26 -5.93 2.86 17.77
C GLY A 26 -5.98 3.83 16.57
N ILE A 27 -5.07 3.68 15.61
CA ILE A 27 -5.11 4.43 14.35
C ILE A 27 -6.35 3.99 13.58
N LYS A 28 -7.20 4.96 13.23
CA LYS A 28 -8.47 4.70 12.56
C LYS A 28 -8.34 4.55 11.06
N GLU A 29 -7.39 5.25 10.46
CA GLU A 29 -7.23 5.32 9.00
C GLU A 29 -5.75 5.39 8.62
N LEU A 30 -5.40 4.70 7.53
CA LEU A 30 -4.08 4.73 6.91
C LEU A 30 -4.27 4.88 5.40
N PHE A 31 -3.42 5.68 4.79
CA PHE A 31 -3.43 5.92 3.35
C PHE A 31 -2.02 5.81 2.80
N LEU A 32 -1.94 5.40 1.54
CA LEU A 32 -0.71 5.45 0.75
C LEU A 32 -1.06 5.89 -0.66
N LYS A 33 -0.08 6.48 -1.34
CA LYS A 33 -0.18 6.80 -2.76
C LYS A 33 0.74 5.84 -3.53
N VAL A 34 0.23 5.35 -4.65
CA VAL A 34 0.99 4.51 -5.58
C VAL A 34 0.69 4.97 -7.00
N GLU A 35 1.67 4.89 -7.89
CA GLU A 35 1.45 5.12 -9.32
C GLU A 35 0.59 3.99 -9.91
N ASN A 36 -0.37 4.35 -10.77
CA ASN A 36 -1.37 3.41 -11.29
C ASN A 36 -0.75 2.29 -12.15
N ASP A 37 0.41 2.53 -12.76
CA ASP A 37 1.14 1.55 -13.56
C ASP A 37 1.90 0.52 -12.72
N ASN A 38 2.05 0.75 -11.41
CA ASN A 38 2.66 -0.19 -10.48
C ASN A 38 1.66 -1.26 -10.02
N THR A 39 1.17 -2.03 -10.99
CA THR A 39 0.18 -3.10 -10.82
C THR A 39 0.54 -4.10 -9.73
N ARG A 40 1.83 -4.40 -9.53
CA ARG A 40 2.30 -5.27 -8.45
C ARG A 40 2.01 -4.71 -7.07
N ALA A 41 2.26 -3.42 -6.85
CA ALA A 41 1.99 -2.77 -5.58
C ALA A 41 0.47 -2.61 -5.37
N VAL A 42 -0.26 -2.17 -6.40
CA VAL A 42 -1.73 -2.07 -6.39
C VAL A 42 -2.37 -3.40 -5.96
N ASN A 43 -1.98 -4.51 -6.61
CA ASN A 43 -2.48 -5.84 -6.26
C ASN A 43 -2.10 -6.28 -4.84
N LEU A 44 -0.90 -5.91 -4.37
CA LEU A 44 -0.52 -6.18 -2.98
C LEU A 44 -1.45 -5.46 -2.00
N TYR A 45 -1.71 -4.17 -2.23
CA TYR A 45 -2.57 -3.37 -1.36
C TYR A 45 -4.02 -3.88 -1.36
N TYR A 46 -4.58 -4.20 -2.53
CA TYR A 46 -5.90 -4.84 -2.62
C TYR A 46 -5.98 -6.15 -1.85
N ASN A 47 -4.99 -7.03 -1.98
CA ASN A 47 -4.91 -8.28 -1.23
C ASN A 47 -4.77 -8.10 0.29
N MET A 48 -4.43 -6.89 0.74
CA MET A 48 -4.28 -6.53 2.15
C MET A 48 -5.47 -5.73 2.69
N GLY A 49 -6.51 -5.53 1.89
CA GLY A 49 -7.76 -4.87 2.30
C GLY A 49 -7.72 -3.35 2.18
N PHE A 50 -6.76 -2.78 1.44
CA PHE A 50 -6.84 -1.37 1.05
C PHE A 50 -7.92 -1.20 -0.01
N GLU A 51 -8.63 -0.08 0.07
CA GLU A 51 -9.58 0.38 -0.94
C GLU A 51 -8.99 1.57 -1.70
N GLU A 52 -9.22 1.64 -3.01
CA GLU A 52 -8.76 2.76 -3.81
C GLU A 52 -9.65 3.98 -3.54
N ILE A 53 -9.01 5.09 -3.18
CA ILE A 53 -9.65 6.40 -3.07
C ILE A 53 -9.04 7.34 -4.10
N ILE A 54 -9.90 8.00 -4.88
CA ILE A 54 -9.46 9.00 -5.85
C ILE A 54 -9.63 10.38 -5.23
N ASN A 55 -8.51 10.97 -4.82
CA ASN A 55 -8.47 12.36 -4.35
C ASN A 55 -7.34 13.09 -5.09
N ALA A 56 -7.59 13.45 -6.35
CA ALA A 56 -6.64 14.14 -7.21
C ALA A 56 -7.27 15.42 -7.78
N ALA A 57 -6.53 16.52 -7.72
CA ALA A 57 -6.82 17.76 -8.43
C ALA A 57 -5.63 18.08 -9.34
N THR A 58 -5.91 18.46 -10.59
CA THR A 58 -4.89 18.83 -11.58
C THR A 58 -5.31 20.09 -12.32
N ILE A 59 -4.34 20.94 -12.65
CA ILE A 59 -4.51 22.03 -13.60
C ILE A 59 -3.32 21.98 -14.57
N LEU A 60 -3.62 21.93 -15.86
CA LEU A 60 -2.64 22.15 -16.92
C LEU A 60 -2.65 23.64 -17.24
N ILE A 61 -1.49 24.26 -17.11
CA ILE A 61 -1.23 25.65 -17.51
C ILE A 61 -0.61 25.71 -18.90
#